data_AF-A0A847IIN8-F1
#
_entry.id   AF-A0A847IIN8-F1
#
_cell.length_a   1.000
_cell.length_b   1.000
_cell.length_c   1.000
_cell.angle_alpha   90.00
_cell.angle_beta   90.00
_cell.angle_gamma   90.00
#
_symmetry.space_group_name_H-M   'P 1'
#
loop_
_entity.id
_entity.type
_entity.pdbx_description
1 polymer ?
#
loop_
_entity_poly.entity_id
_entity_poly.type
_entity_poly.pdbx_seq_one_letter_code
_entity_poly.pdbx_strand_id
1 'polypeptide(L)'
;ALVEAAADAGDPRIQVSRVTRDAEQARAWFTEFEGAGLDGVVAKKLDGVYVPGKREMVKIKHKRTADCVVIGYRVHKSGRGVGSLLLGLYEEGELRMVGGSSAFSDAKRLELQAMFEPMRLDPDGVAQGEVSRWRAAGSAEWIPVRPERVAEFAYDQMESGRFRHTVKFLRWRPDRDPESCGYDQLEVPLTYDVFDVLESSAGQRRGDDAS
;
A
#
# COMPACT_ATOMS: atom_id res chain seq x y z
N ALA A 1 5.16 -33.57 9.49
CA ALA A 1 5.52 -34.33 8.27
C ALA A 1 6.12 -33.45 7.17
N LEU A 2 5.36 -32.79 6.28
CA LEU A 2 5.95 -32.06 5.14
C LEU A 2 6.75 -30.80 5.56
N VAL A 3 6.21 -30.02 6.50
CA VAL A 3 6.88 -28.81 7.01
C VAL A 3 8.18 -29.16 7.75
N GLU A 4 8.15 -30.22 8.55
CA GLU A 4 9.33 -30.75 9.24
C GLU A 4 10.37 -31.26 8.24
N ALA A 5 9.95 -32.05 7.24
CA ALA A 5 10.85 -32.54 6.20
C ALA A 5 11.51 -31.40 5.40
N ALA A 6 10.81 -30.29 5.16
CA ALA A 6 11.37 -29.11 4.51
C ALA A 6 12.37 -28.36 5.40
N ALA A 7 12.11 -28.29 6.72
CA ALA A 7 13.03 -27.69 7.68
C ALA A 7 14.31 -28.54 7.85
N ASP A 8 14.16 -29.86 7.90
CA ASP A 8 15.25 -30.81 8.12
C ASP A 8 16.16 -30.97 6.89
N ALA A 9 15.66 -30.64 5.69
CA ALA A 9 16.45 -30.70 4.46
C ALA A 9 17.64 -29.72 4.43
N GLY A 10 17.61 -28.66 5.26
CA GLY A 10 18.72 -27.72 5.40
C GLY A 10 19.10 -26.93 4.15
N ASP A 11 18.25 -26.93 3.11
CA ASP A 11 18.50 -26.16 1.88
C ASP A 11 18.24 -24.68 2.17
N PRO A 12 19.25 -23.79 2.08
CA PRO A 12 19.08 -22.37 2.41
C PRO A 12 18.09 -21.64 1.49
N ARG A 13 17.73 -22.24 0.34
CA ARG A 13 16.72 -21.71 -0.59
C ARG A 13 15.29 -22.00 -0.14
N ILE A 14 15.09 -22.91 0.81
CA ILE A 14 13.78 -23.33 1.31
C ILE A 14 13.75 -23.09 2.82
N GLN A 15 13.06 -22.02 3.23
CA GLN A 15 12.92 -21.63 4.62
C GLN A 15 11.45 -21.80 5.06
N VAL A 16 11.23 -22.42 6.20
CA VAL A 16 9.89 -22.46 6.82
C VAL A 16 9.65 -21.14 7.55
N SER A 17 8.51 -20.50 7.28
CA SER A 17 8.13 -19.26 7.98
C SER A 17 8.06 -19.47 9.48
N ARG A 18 8.54 -18.49 10.25
CA ARG A 18 8.44 -18.51 11.72
C ARG A 18 6.98 -18.51 12.16
N VAL A 19 6.70 -19.25 13.23
CA VAL A 19 5.38 -19.36 13.85
C VAL A 19 5.52 -19.23 15.36
N THR A 20 4.57 -18.54 15.99
CA THR A 20 4.50 -18.41 17.44
C THR A 20 3.05 -18.51 17.90
N ARG A 21 2.86 -18.97 19.13
CA ARG A 21 1.58 -18.90 19.85
C ARG A 21 1.55 -17.73 20.84
N ASP A 22 2.69 -17.08 21.06
CA ASP A 22 2.81 -15.93 21.93
C ASP A 22 2.46 -14.64 21.17
N ALA A 23 1.50 -13.90 21.71
CA ALA A 23 1.04 -12.65 21.13
C ALA A 23 2.07 -11.52 21.28
N GLU A 24 2.91 -11.53 22.33
CA GLU A 24 3.95 -10.51 22.51
C GLU A 24 5.07 -10.69 21.47
N GLN A 25 5.54 -11.93 21.30
CA GLN A 25 6.48 -12.25 20.23
C GLN A 25 5.92 -11.94 18.83
N ALA A 26 4.63 -12.20 18.57
CA ALA A 26 4.00 -11.84 17.30
C ALA A 26 3.96 -10.32 17.06
N ARG A 27 3.81 -9.51 18.12
CA ARG A 27 3.89 -8.04 18.04
C ARG A 27 5.32 -7.57 17.76
N ALA A 28 6.32 -8.19 18.42
CA ALA A 28 7.72 -7.90 18.15
C ALA A 28 8.05 -8.17 16.66
N TRP A 29 7.66 -9.34 16.13
CA TRP A 29 7.85 -9.66 14.71
C TRP A 29 7.14 -8.69 13.77
N PHE A 30 5.92 -8.27 14.13
CA PHE A 30 5.17 -7.30 13.34
C PHE A 30 5.95 -5.99 13.17
N THR A 31 6.60 -5.49 14.23
CA THR A 31 7.41 -4.26 14.17
C THR A 31 8.80 -4.49 13.57
N GLU A 32 9.56 -5.47 14.05
CA GLU A 32 10.96 -5.68 13.67
C GLU A 32 11.12 -6.12 12.22
N PHE A 33 10.21 -6.95 11.71
CA PHE A 33 10.36 -7.53 10.37
C PHE A 33 9.85 -6.61 9.27
N GLU A 34 9.21 -5.50 9.61
CA GLU A 34 8.82 -4.47 8.65
C GLU A 34 10.04 -3.91 7.91
N GLY A 35 11.14 -3.72 8.65
CA GLY A 35 12.39 -3.25 8.08
C GLY A 35 13.07 -4.24 7.14
N ALA A 36 12.84 -5.54 7.36
CA ALA A 36 13.18 -6.61 6.45
C ALA A 36 12.22 -6.72 5.24
N GLY A 37 11.33 -5.77 5.04
CA GLY A 37 10.40 -5.79 3.91
C GLY A 37 9.27 -6.81 4.04
N LEU A 38 8.98 -7.32 5.25
CA LEU A 38 7.77 -8.09 5.51
C LEU A 38 6.61 -7.15 5.86
N ASP A 39 5.50 -7.26 5.12
CA ASP A 39 4.32 -6.39 5.28
C ASP A 39 3.57 -6.52 6.64
N GLY A 40 3.89 -7.55 7.43
CA GLY A 40 3.22 -7.87 8.70
C GLY A 40 3.09 -9.37 8.96
N VAL A 41 2.10 -9.77 9.76
CA VAL A 41 1.91 -11.15 10.25
C VAL A 41 0.59 -11.76 9.77
N VAL A 42 0.55 -13.09 9.69
CA VAL A 42 -0.66 -13.85 9.35
C VAL A 42 -1.08 -14.70 10.54
N ALA A 43 -2.26 -14.42 11.09
CA ALA A 43 -2.88 -15.22 12.14
C ALA A 43 -3.81 -16.27 11.52
N LYS A 44 -3.72 -17.50 12.03
CA LYS A 44 -4.53 -18.66 11.60
C LYS A 44 -5.07 -19.38 12.84
N LYS A 45 -6.26 -19.95 12.73
CA LYS A 45 -6.78 -20.87 13.75
C LYS A 45 -5.91 -22.12 13.81
N LEU A 46 -5.53 -22.55 15.01
CA LEU A 46 -4.66 -23.72 15.20
C LEU A 46 -5.34 -25.03 14.78
N ASP A 47 -6.65 -25.11 14.98
CA ASP A 47 -7.53 -26.21 14.60
C ASP A 47 -8.19 -25.97 13.23
N GLY A 48 -7.77 -24.93 12.50
CA GLY A 48 -8.29 -24.61 11.18
C GLY A 48 -7.84 -25.61 10.13
N VAL A 49 -8.78 -26.12 9.36
CA VAL A 49 -8.48 -26.93 8.16
C VAL A 49 -8.24 -26.02 6.96
N TYR A 50 -7.41 -26.48 6.02
CA TYR A 50 -7.24 -25.75 4.77
C TYR A 50 -8.53 -25.84 3.93
N VAL A 51 -9.16 -24.70 3.66
CA VAL A 51 -10.36 -24.63 2.82
C VAL A 51 -10.05 -23.81 1.56
N PRO A 52 -9.92 -24.46 0.39
CA PRO A 52 -9.65 -23.76 -0.87
C PRO A 52 -10.67 -22.65 -1.15
N GLY A 53 -10.19 -21.49 -1.59
CA GLY A 53 -11.04 -20.35 -1.96
C GLY A 53 -11.63 -19.56 -0.79
N LYS A 54 -11.46 -19.99 0.46
CA LYS A 54 -11.93 -19.25 1.64
C LYS A 54 -10.84 -18.36 2.25
N ARG A 55 -11.26 -17.22 2.79
CA ARG A 55 -10.41 -16.25 3.50
C ARG A 55 -10.42 -16.51 5.02
N GLU A 56 -9.93 -17.66 5.46
CA GLU A 56 -9.94 -18.01 6.91
C GLU A 56 -8.73 -17.46 7.68
N MET A 57 -7.68 -17.06 6.99
CA MET A 57 -6.51 -16.42 7.59
C MET A 57 -6.73 -14.92 7.79
N VAL A 58 -6.31 -14.39 8.94
CA VAL A 58 -6.32 -12.96 9.22
C VAL A 58 -4.96 -12.39 8.89
N LYS A 59 -4.92 -11.41 7.99
CA LYS A 59 -3.68 -10.68 7.65
C LYS A 59 -3.63 -9.41 8.48
N ILE A 60 -2.62 -9.28 9.32
CA ILE A 60 -2.37 -8.09 10.14
C ILE A 60 -1.19 -7.39 9.47
N LYS A 61 -1.45 -6.24 8.88
CA LYS A 61 -0.48 -5.46 8.10
C LYS A 61 -0.31 -4.08 8.71
N HIS A 62 0.87 -3.50 8.53
CA HIS A 62 1.07 -2.08 8.79
C HIS A 62 0.12 -1.26 7.93
N LYS A 63 -0.53 -0.29 8.56
CA LYS A 63 -1.45 0.62 7.88
C LYS A 63 -0.76 1.97 7.81
N ARG A 64 -0.27 2.31 6.62
CA ARG A 64 0.32 3.61 6.34
C ARG A 64 -0.70 4.51 5.66
N THR A 65 -0.62 5.80 5.92
CA THR A 65 -1.49 6.79 5.30
C THR A 65 -0.69 7.99 4.85
N ALA A 66 -1.08 8.58 3.71
CA ALA A 66 -0.52 9.82 3.23
C ALA A 66 -1.67 10.78 2.88
N ASP A 67 -1.52 12.04 3.26
CA ASP A 67 -2.30 13.17 2.77
C ASP A 67 -1.75 13.54 1.39
N CYS A 68 -2.55 13.32 0.34
CA CYS A 68 -2.15 13.61 -1.05
C CYS A 68 -3.08 14.66 -1.67
N VAL A 69 -2.49 15.47 -2.55
CA VAL A 69 -3.23 16.44 -3.37
C VAL A 69 -3.83 15.72 -4.57
N VAL A 70 -5.11 15.96 -4.85
CA VAL A 70 -5.75 15.48 -6.08
C VAL A 70 -5.40 16.43 -7.20
N ILE A 71 -4.65 15.93 -8.18
CA ILE A 71 -4.16 16.74 -9.31
C ILE A 71 -5.05 16.59 -10.54
N GLY A 72 -5.87 15.53 -10.59
CA GLY A 72 -6.88 15.33 -11.63
C GLY A 72 -7.51 13.95 -11.54
N TYR A 73 -8.22 13.55 -12.60
CA TYR A 73 -8.95 12.29 -12.62
C TYR A 73 -9.09 11.70 -14.02
N ARG A 74 -9.42 10.40 -14.08
CA ARG A 74 -9.86 9.72 -15.31
C ARG A 74 -11.34 9.45 -15.25
N VAL A 75 -12.03 9.59 -16.38
CA VAL A 75 -13.42 9.17 -16.52
C VAL A 75 -13.50 7.65 -16.42
N HIS A 76 -14.52 7.13 -15.74
CA HIS A 76 -14.74 5.70 -15.62
C HIS A 76 -15.01 5.07 -17.00
N LYS A 77 -14.66 3.80 -17.18
CA LYS A 77 -14.85 3.07 -18.47
C LYS A 77 -16.28 3.05 -19.00
N SER A 78 -17.28 3.35 -18.17
CA SER A 78 -18.68 3.51 -18.58
C SER A 78 -18.99 4.88 -19.20
N GLY A 79 -18.02 5.78 -19.29
CA GLY A 79 -18.21 7.17 -19.72
C GLY A 79 -18.89 8.07 -18.68
N ARG A 80 -19.16 7.56 -17.47
CA ARG A 80 -19.91 8.29 -16.44
C ARG A 80 -19.12 8.38 -15.14
N GLY A 81 -18.90 9.61 -14.70
CA GLY A 81 -18.26 9.94 -13.44
C GLY A 81 -16.78 9.56 -13.36
N VAL A 82 -16.19 9.82 -12.20
CA VAL A 82 -14.76 9.58 -11.95
C VAL A 82 -14.48 8.09 -11.81
N GLY A 83 -13.56 7.56 -12.63
CA GLY A 83 -13.06 6.18 -12.54
C GLY A 83 -11.85 6.05 -11.61
N SER A 84 -10.95 7.03 -11.66
CA SER A 84 -9.77 7.07 -10.78
C SER A 84 -9.31 8.51 -10.56
N LEU A 85 -8.81 8.82 -9.38
CA LEU A 85 -8.10 10.05 -9.07
C LEU A 85 -6.60 9.89 -9.36
N LEU A 86 -5.96 10.96 -9.78
CA LEU A 86 -4.50 11.09 -9.85
C LEU A 86 -4.04 11.95 -8.68
N LEU A 87 -2.95 11.52 -8.05
CA LEU A 87 -2.48 12.06 -6.79
C LEU A 87 -1.08 12.63 -6.95
N GLY A 88 -0.80 13.70 -6.22
CA GLY A 88 0.51 14.31 -6.13
C GLY A 88 0.93 14.64 -4.70
N LEU A 89 2.24 14.75 -4.52
CA LEU A 89 2.92 15.28 -3.34
C LEU A 89 3.88 16.39 -3.79
N TYR A 90 4.11 17.35 -2.92
CA TYR A 90 5.08 18.42 -3.17
C TYR A 90 6.51 17.96 -2.80
N GLU A 91 7.47 18.31 -3.65
CA GLU A 91 8.89 18.14 -3.41
C GLU A 91 9.58 19.44 -3.86
N GLU A 92 10.24 20.13 -2.93
CA GLU A 92 10.94 21.40 -3.21
C GLU A 92 10.07 22.47 -3.93
N GLY A 93 8.78 22.51 -3.60
CA GLY A 93 7.81 23.44 -4.21
C GLY A 93 7.21 22.96 -5.54
N GLU A 94 7.64 21.80 -6.05
CA GLU A 94 7.10 21.20 -7.27
C GLU A 94 6.13 20.06 -6.96
N LEU A 95 4.99 20.03 -7.65
CA LEU A 95 3.98 18.99 -7.48
C LEU A 95 4.31 17.76 -8.34
N ARG A 96 4.66 16.64 -7.70
CA ARG A 96 5.06 15.38 -8.34
C ARG A 96 3.94 14.35 -8.27
N MET A 97 3.64 13.68 -9.39
CA MET A 97 2.61 12.64 -9.44
C MET A 97 3.07 11.35 -8.75
N VAL A 98 2.38 10.96 -7.68
CA VAL A 98 2.76 9.80 -6.86
C VAL A 98 1.94 8.55 -7.11
N GLY A 99 0.79 8.65 -7.77
CA GLY A 99 -0.04 7.48 -8.07
C GLY A 99 -1.49 7.82 -8.30
N GLY A 100 -2.39 6.89 -7.94
CA GLY A 100 -3.81 7.07 -8.12
C GLY A 100 -4.67 6.25 -7.17
N SER A 101 -5.93 6.67 -7.04
CA SER A 101 -6.95 5.99 -6.25
C SER A 101 -8.16 5.64 -7.12
N SER A 102 -8.76 4.47 -6.93
CA SER A 102 -9.91 4.00 -7.72
C SER A 102 -10.86 3.14 -6.88
N ALA A 103 -11.72 2.35 -7.53
CA ALA A 103 -12.73 1.49 -6.90
C ALA A 103 -13.83 2.24 -6.11
N PHE A 104 -14.21 3.43 -6.59
CA PHE A 104 -15.35 4.17 -6.06
C PHE A 104 -16.70 3.52 -6.44
N SER A 105 -17.69 3.63 -5.55
CA SER A 105 -19.09 3.27 -5.84
C SER A 105 -19.69 4.22 -6.87
N ASP A 106 -20.72 3.81 -7.60
CA ASP A 106 -21.34 4.64 -8.65
C ASP A 106 -21.80 6.01 -8.14
N ALA A 107 -22.41 6.05 -6.95
CA ALA A 107 -22.79 7.30 -6.30
C ALA A 107 -21.57 8.22 -6.06
N LYS A 108 -20.47 7.65 -5.54
CA LYS A 108 -19.24 8.39 -5.29
C LYS A 108 -18.59 8.89 -6.58
N ARG A 109 -18.66 8.13 -7.68
CA ARG A 109 -18.14 8.56 -8.99
C ARG A 109 -18.80 9.84 -9.49
N LEU A 110 -20.12 9.96 -9.30
CA LEU A 110 -20.89 11.13 -9.69
C LEU A 110 -20.63 12.32 -8.75
N GLU A 111 -20.55 12.07 -7.44
CA GLU A 111 -20.18 13.07 -6.44
C GLU A 111 -18.82 13.70 -6.77
N LEU A 112 -17.81 12.86 -7.04
CA LEU A 112 -16.47 13.32 -7.39
C LEU A 112 -16.47 14.11 -8.71
N GLN A 113 -17.23 13.67 -9.71
CA GLN A 113 -17.34 14.40 -10.98
C GLN A 113 -17.90 15.80 -10.76
N ALA A 114 -19.01 15.92 -10.03
CA ALA A 114 -19.63 17.21 -9.73
C ALA A 114 -18.68 18.12 -8.93
N MET A 115 -17.90 17.54 -8.01
CA MET A 115 -16.90 18.27 -7.23
C MET A 115 -15.77 18.83 -8.09
N PHE A 116 -15.25 18.04 -9.04
CA PHE A 116 -14.06 18.39 -9.81
C PHE A 116 -14.37 19.16 -11.10
N GLU A 117 -15.61 19.12 -11.60
CA GLU A 117 -16.02 19.89 -12.78
C GLU A 117 -15.66 21.39 -12.70
N PRO A 118 -16.00 22.14 -11.64
CA PRO A 118 -15.61 23.55 -11.53
C PRO A 118 -14.11 23.76 -11.28
N MET A 119 -13.37 22.69 -11.02
CA MET A 119 -11.94 22.72 -10.69
C MET A 119 -11.05 22.36 -11.88
N ARG A 120 -11.62 21.94 -13.03
CA ARG A 120 -10.84 21.66 -14.24
C ARG A 120 -9.97 22.86 -14.61
N LEU A 121 -8.72 22.60 -15.01
CA LEU A 121 -7.83 23.65 -15.52
C LEU A 121 -8.29 24.18 -16.88
N ASP A 122 -8.83 23.29 -17.70
CA ASP A 122 -9.41 23.58 -19.00
C ASP A 122 -10.63 22.64 -19.17
N PRO A 123 -11.82 23.16 -19.53
CA PRO A 123 -13.01 22.35 -19.79
C PRO A 123 -12.78 21.21 -20.79
N ASP A 124 -11.99 21.47 -21.84
CA ASP A 124 -11.68 20.54 -22.93
C ASP A 124 -10.27 19.93 -22.79
N GLY A 125 -9.50 20.38 -21.80
CA GLY A 125 -8.11 19.98 -21.61
C GLY A 125 -7.97 18.56 -21.07
N VAL A 126 -7.30 17.72 -21.86
CA VAL A 126 -6.83 16.40 -21.44
C VAL A 126 -5.31 16.41 -21.40
N ALA A 127 -4.74 15.86 -20.33
CA ALA A 127 -3.31 15.63 -20.23
C ALA A 127 -2.99 14.18 -20.58
N GLN A 128 -1.87 13.98 -21.25
CA GLN A 128 -1.32 12.66 -21.51
C GLN A 128 -0.59 12.18 -20.24
N GLY A 129 -0.98 11.02 -19.71
CA GLY A 129 -0.26 10.40 -18.60
C GLY A 129 1.01 9.68 -19.07
N GLU A 130 1.99 9.53 -18.17
CA GLU A 130 3.18 8.73 -18.45
C GLU A 130 2.81 7.28 -18.84
N VAL A 131 3.46 6.80 -19.90
CA VAL A 131 3.39 5.41 -20.35
C VAL A 131 4.26 4.55 -19.42
N SER A 132 3.67 4.00 -18.37
CA SER A 132 4.37 3.06 -17.49
C SER A 132 4.29 1.62 -18.02
N ARG A 133 5.37 0.82 -17.80
CA ARG A 133 5.63 -0.57 -18.25
C ARG A 133 4.50 -1.61 -18.09
N TRP A 134 3.40 -1.26 -17.41
CA TRP A 134 2.28 -2.12 -17.06
C TRP A 134 0.92 -1.69 -17.68
N ARG A 135 0.87 -0.66 -18.54
CA ARG A 135 -0.40 -0.21 -19.16
C ARG A 135 -0.53 -0.64 -20.62
N ALA A 136 -1.73 -1.13 -20.96
CA ALA A 136 -2.20 -1.25 -22.33
C ALA A 136 -2.35 0.14 -22.96
N ALA A 137 -1.89 0.30 -24.21
CA ALA A 137 -2.01 1.50 -25.00
C ALA A 137 -3.50 1.94 -25.09
N GLY A 138 -3.80 3.17 -24.65
CA GLY A 138 -5.15 3.77 -24.74
C GLY A 138 -5.74 4.34 -23.43
N SER A 139 -5.10 4.15 -22.26
CA SER A 139 -5.63 4.56 -20.94
C SER A 139 -4.84 5.70 -20.25
N ALA A 140 -4.03 6.44 -21.02
CA ALA A 140 -3.12 7.44 -20.49
C ALA A 140 -3.79 8.78 -20.16
N GLU A 141 -4.88 9.12 -20.85
CA GLU A 141 -5.52 10.43 -20.73
C GLU A 141 -6.20 10.62 -19.37
N TRP A 142 -6.09 11.84 -18.86
CA TRP A 142 -6.70 12.28 -17.63
C TRP A 142 -7.03 13.77 -17.71
N ILE A 143 -7.97 14.21 -16.90
CA ILE A 143 -8.45 15.59 -16.86
C ILE A 143 -7.76 16.29 -15.68
N PRO A 144 -6.89 17.28 -15.93
CA PRO A 144 -6.26 18.06 -14.88
C PRO A 144 -7.23 18.96 -14.14
N VAL A 145 -7.03 19.09 -12.83
CA VAL A 145 -7.78 20.01 -11.97
C VAL A 145 -6.82 20.88 -11.17
N ARG A 146 -7.30 22.03 -10.70
CA ARG A 146 -6.56 22.88 -9.78
C ARG A 146 -6.20 22.06 -8.52
N PRO A 147 -4.93 22.08 -8.07
CA PRO A 147 -4.44 21.25 -6.97
C PRO A 147 -4.88 21.77 -5.59
N GLU A 148 -6.18 21.88 -5.36
CA GLU A 148 -6.79 22.52 -4.18
C GLU A 148 -7.45 21.51 -3.21
N ARG A 149 -7.49 20.22 -3.57
CA ARG A 149 -8.17 19.18 -2.78
C ARG A 149 -7.19 18.17 -2.22
N VAL A 150 -7.12 18.09 -0.89
CA VAL A 150 -6.31 17.11 -0.17
C VAL A 150 -7.19 16.01 0.40
N ALA A 151 -6.75 14.76 0.29
CA ALA A 151 -7.38 13.62 0.93
C ALA A 151 -6.33 12.69 1.54
N GLU A 152 -6.74 11.99 2.60
CA GLU A 152 -5.94 10.94 3.23
C GLU A 152 -6.17 9.62 2.48
N PHE A 153 -5.09 8.95 2.11
CA PHE A 153 -5.10 7.67 1.40
C PHE A 153 -4.31 6.62 2.16
N ALA A 154 -4.87 5.41 2.29
CA ALA A 154 -4.12 4.26 2.76
C ALA A 154 -3.31 3.63 1.61
N TYR A 155 -2.03 3.38 1.87
CA TYR A 155 -1.11 2.73 0.95
C TYR A 155 -0.36 1.59 1.65
N ASP A 156 0.24 0.68 0.87
CA ASP A 156 1.06 -0.41 1.39
C ASP A 156 2.55 -0.11 1.25
N GLN A 157 3.01 0.12 0.01
CA GLN A 157 4.41 0.25 -0.34
C GLN A 157 4.65 1.36 -1.35
N MET A 158 5.86 1.91 -1.30
CA MET A 158 6.37 2.86 -2.26
C MET A 158 7.56 2.29 -3.02
N GLU A 159 7.71 2.71 -4.27
CA GLU A 159 8.82 2.35 -5.14
C GLU A 159 9.16 3.55 -6.01
N SER A 160 10.44 3.96 -6.02
CA SER A 160 10.93 5.10 -6.81
C SER A 160 10.09 6.38 -6.64
N GLY A 161 9.73 6.73 -5.39
CA GLY A 161 8.96 7.94 -5.07
C GLY A 161 7.47 7.87 -5.46
N ARG A 162 6.93 6.68 -5.75
CA ARG A 162 5.52 6.48 -6.15
C ARG A 162 4.88 5.35 -5.36
N PHE A 163 3.55 5.37 -5.25
CA PHE A 163 2.81 4.23 -4.74
C PHE A 163 2.93 3.04 -5.70
N ARG A 164 3.31 1.88 -5.16
CA ARG A 164 3.42 0.64 -5.93
C ARG A 164 2.05 0.18 -6.46
N HIS A 165 1.00 0.41 -5.68
CA HIS A 165 -0.36 0.02 -5.99
C HIS A 165 -1.33 1.20 -5.94
N THR A 166 -2.55 1.00 -6.47
CA THR A 166 -3.64 1.95 -6.27
C THR A 166 -3.95 2.09 -4.78
N VAL A 167 -3.97 3.33 -4.29
CA VAL A 167 -4.21 3.64 -2.88
C VAL A 167 -5.70 3.80 -2.58
N LYS A 168 -6.10 3.55 -1.34
CA LYS A 168 -7.49 3.60 -0.92
C LYS A 168 -7.83 4.96 -0.31
N PHE A 169 -8.78 5.68 -0.91
CA PHE A 169 -9.34 6.90 -0.31
C PHE A 169 -9.93 6.60 1.07
N LEU A 170 -9.56 7.40 2.07
CA LEU A 170 -10.10 7.33 3.42
C LEU A 170 -11.06 8.49 3.68
N ARG A 171 -10.57 9.73 3.62
CA ARG A 171 -11.35 10.94 3.92
C ARG A 171 -10.74 12.18 3.27
N TRP A 172 -11.56 13.19 3.06
CA TRP A 172 -11.09 14.53 2.70
C TRP A 172 -10.39 15.20 3.88
N ARG A 173 -9.40 16.04 3.57
CA ARG A 173 -8.61 16.83 4.52
C ARG A 173 -8.71 18.32 4.22
N PRO A 174 -9.89 18.95 4.44
CA PRO A 174 -10.04 20.39 4.22
C PRO A 174 -9.21 21.23 5.22
N ASP A 175 -8.69 20.58 6.27
CA ASP A 175 -7.79 21.13 7.28
C ASP A 175 -6.32 21.17 6.83
N ARG A 176 -5.99 20.65 5.64
CA ARG A 176 -4.62 20.60 5.12
C ARG A 176 -4.45 21.58 3.96
N ASP A 177 -3.34 22.30 4.02
CA ASP A 177 -2.83 23.09 2.91
C ASP A 177 -2.19 22.16 1.85
N PRO A 178 -2.54 22.24 0.56
CA PRO A 178 -1.97 21.38 -0.47
C PRO A 178 -0.44 21.40 -0.52
N GLU A 179 0.20 22.57 -0.37
CA GLU A 179 1.66 22.69 -0.45
C GLU A 179 2.38 22.05 0.75
N SER A 180 1.68 21.86 1.87
CA SER A 180 2.19 21.11 3.03
C SER A 180 2.22 19.59 2.84
N CYS A 181 1.63 19.07 1.76
CA CYS A 181 1.57 17.63 1.49
C CYS A 181 2.87 17.16 0.81
N GLY A 182 3.95 17.05 1.58
CA GLY A 182 5.28 16.65 1.11
C GLY A 182 5.58 15.15 1.21
N TYR A 183 6.79 14.75 0.81
CA TYR A 183 7.30 13.38 0.97
C TYR A 183 7.76 13.05 2.40
N ASP A 184 8.01 14.07 3.22
CA ASP A 184 8.43 13.98 4.62
C ASP A 184 7.40 13.30 5.53
N GLN A 185 6.12 13.32 5.14
CA GLN A 185 5.05 12.61 5.86
C GLN A 185 5.09 11.08 5.66
N LEU A 186 5.82 10.60 4.66
CA LEU A 186 5.79 9.19 4.29
C LEU A 186 6.65 8.40 5.26
N GLU A 187 6.05 7.39 5.88
CA GLU A 187 6.80 6.46 6.71
C GLU A 187 7.78 5.67 5.83
N VAL A 188 9.08 5.91 6.04
CA VAL A 188 10.17 5.12 5.49
C VAL A 188 10.56 4.08 6.55
N PRO A 189 10.24 2.79 6.37
CA PRO A 189 10.71 1.76 7.29
C PRO A 189 12.25 1.72 7.28
N LEU A 190 12.84 1.63 8.47
CA LEU A 190 14.28 1.39 8.63
C LEU A 190 14.63 0.06 7.97
N THR A 191 15.51 0.05 6.97
CA THR A 191 15.93 -1.18 6.29
C THR A 191 16.73 -2.09 7.22
N TYR A 192 16.28 -3.33 7.36
CA TYR A 192 17.00 -4.44 7.98
C TYR A 192 17.20 -5.54 6.92
N ASP A 193 18.27 -6.31 7.01
CA ASP A 193 18.44 -7.48 6.15
C ASP A 193 17.48 -8.59 6.59
N VAL A 194 16.72 -9.14 5.64
CA VAL A 194 15.84 -10.30 5.83
C VAL A 194 16.62 -11.48 6.39
N PHE A 195 17.85 -11.68 5.93
CA PHE A 195 18.69 -12.79 6.37
C PHE A 195 19.11 -12.62 7.83
N ASP A 196 19.47 -11.42 8.28
CA ASP A 196 19.76 -11.16 9.70
C ASP A 196 18.54 -11.42 10.58
N VAL A 197 17.36 -11.02 10.11
CA VAL A 197 16.10 -11.32 10.78
C VAL A 197 15.86 -12.83 10.85
N LEU A 198 16.14 -13.59 9.78
CA LEU A 198 15.91 -15.04 9.68
C LEU A 198 17.00 -15.88 10.38
N GLU A 199 18.24 -15.39 10.51
CA GLU A 199 19.40 -16.12 11.06
C GLU A 199 19.65 -15.80 12.55
N SER A 200 19.50 -14.55 13.00
CA SER A 200 19.85 -14.11 14.36
C SER A 200 19.10 -14.82 15.50
N SER A 201 17.95 -15.44 15.23
CA SER A 201 17.17 -16.16 16.25
C SER A 201 17.37 -17.68 16.23
N ALA A 202 18.27 -18.22 15.40
CA ALA A 202 18.62 -19.65 15.43
C ALA A 202 19.38 -20.03 16.72
N GLY A 203 19.93 -19.04 17.45
CA GLY A 203 20.66 -19.23 18.70
C GLY A 203 19.79 -19.49 19.95
N GLN A 204 18.51 -19.14 19.96
CA GLN A 204 17.70 -19.17 21.20
C GLN A 204 16.96 -20.50 21.45
N ARG A 205 17.21 -21.55 20.64
CA ARG A 205 16.61 -22.91 20.83
C ARG A 205 17.53 -23.92 21.52
N ARG A 206 18.58 -23.48 22.23
CA ARG A 206 19.39 -24.37 23.09
C ARG A 206 19.53 -23.76 24.48
N GLY A 207 18.58 -24.08 25.36
CA GLY A 207 18.66 -23.71 26.76
C GLY A 207 17.27 -23.50 27.33
N ASP A 208 16.54 -24.60 27.50
CA ASP A 208 15.54 -24.80 28.55
C ASP A 208 14.97 -26.22 28.35
N ASP A 209 15.83 -27.21 28.61
CA ASP A 209 15.40 -28.56 28.96
C ASP A 209 16.49 -29.21 29.81
N ALA A 210 16.56 -28.78 31.07
CA ALA A 210 17.27 -29.44 32.16
C ALA A 210 16.79 -28.86 33.50
N SER A 211 15.65 -29.34 34.00
CA SER A 211 15.44 -29.81 35.39
C SER A 211 14.01 -30.26 35.63
#